data_AF-A0AAP3CSW4-F1
#
_entry.id   AF-A0AAP3CSW4-F1
#
_cell.length_a   1.000
_cell.length_b   1.000
_cell.length_c   1.000
_cell.angle_alpha   90.00
_cell.angle_beta   90.00
_cell.angle_gamma   90.00
#
_symmetry.space_group_name_H-M   'P 1'
#
loop_
_entity.id
_entity.type
_entity.pdbx_description
1 polymer ?
#
loop_
_entity_poly.entity_id
_entity_poly.type
_entity_poly.pdbx_seq_one_letter_code
_entity_poly.pdbx_strand_id
1 'polypeptide(L)'
;MKSCEWCGEPEALSGTNTVYWELPDGTRAIELTNTPAMICSSCGMAYQEDSTIKDIEDQLFLINTKKLPESLTYQQLMETERILKRNYFDFS
;
A
#
# COMPACT_ATOMS: atom_id res chain seq x y z
N MET A 1 -4.59 -12.62 -17.97
CA MET A 1 -3.53 -11.61 -18.22
C MET A 1 -4.15 -10.25 -18.01
N LYS A 2 -3.64 -9.46 -17.06
CA LYS A 2 -4.08 -8.08 -16.89
C LYS A 2 -3.37 -7.22 -17.92
N SER A 3 -4.09 -6.29 -18.53
CA SER A 3 -3.48 -5.25 -19.36
C SER A 3 -2.76 -4.25 -18.46
N CYS A 4 -1.56 -3.87 -18.86
CA CYS A 4 -0.81 -2.83 -18.19
C CYS A 4 -1.52 -1.49 -18.38
N GLU A 5 -1.77 -0.77 -17.31
CA GLU A 5 -2.46 0.52 -17.37
C GLU A 5 -1.59 1.63 -17.96
N TRP A 6 -0.28 1.41 -18.03
CA TRP A 6 0.68 2.37 -18.58
C TRP A 6 0.89 2.21 -20.10
N CYS A 7 1.11 0.98 -20.59
CA CYS A 7 1.38 0.73 -22.01
C CYS A 7 0.25 0.02 -22.76
N GLY A 8 -0.77 -0.50 -22.07
CA GLY A 8 -1.89 -1.24 -22.66
C GLY A 8 -1.61 -2.72 -22.95
N GLU A 9 -0.35 -3.16 -22.87
CA GLU A 9 0.05 -4.54 -23.20
C GLU A 9 -0.44 -5.56 -22.15
N PRO A 10 -0.87 -6.78 -22.53
CA PRO A 10 -1.40 -7.80 -21.64
C PRO A 10 -0.34 -8.52 -20.77
N GLU A 11 0.82 -7.90 -20.56
CA GLU A 11 1.97 -8.46 -19.85
C GLU A 11 2.13 -7.92 -18.42
N ALA A 12 1.04 -7.42 -17.81
CA ALA A 12 1.06 -7.06 -16.40
C ALA A 12 0.89 -8.31 -15.53
N LEU A 13 1.91 -8.59 -14.73
CA LEU A 13 1.98 -9.71 -13.80
C LEU A 13 1.89 -9.19 -12.36
N SER A 14 1.20 -9.93 -11.50
CA SER A 14 1.21 -9.66 -10.07
C SER A 14 2.54 -10.10 -9.48
N GLY A 15 3.20 -9.20 -8.77
CA GLY A 15 4.43 -9.43 -8.05
C GLY A 15 4.40 -8.69 -6.71
N THR A 16 5.58 -8.54 -6.12
CA THR A 16 5.77 -7.73 -4.92
C THR A 16 6.90 -6.75 -5.15
N ASN A 17 6.80 -5.58 -4.52
CA ASN A 17 7.87 -4.60 -4.55
C ASN A 17 8.01 -3.91 -3.19
N THR A 18 9.13 -3.24 -3.01
CA THR A 18 9.38 -2.37 -1.88
C THR A 18 8.95 -0.95 -2.24
N VAL A 19 8.06 -0.37 -1.44
CA VAL A 19 7.58 1.01 -1.61
C VAL A 19 7.90 1.83 -0.38
N TYR A 20 8.03 3.14 -0.58
CA TYR A 20 8.20 4.09 0.50
C TYR A 20 6.92 4.91 0.62
N TRP A 21 6.30 4.87 1.79
CA TRP A 21 5.05 5.58 2.05
C TRP A 21 5.28 6.72 3.02
N GLU A 22 4.91 7.94 2.64
CA GLU A 22 4.92 9.06 3.56
C GLU A 22 3.76 8.94 4.55
N LEU A 23 4.05 9.12 5.84
CA LEU A 23 3.00 9.08 6.85
C LEU A 23 2.00 10.24 6.61
N PRO A 24 0.71 10.03 6.91
CA PRO A 24 -0.32 11.06 6.73
C PRO A 24 -0.10 12.30 7.61
N ASP A 25 0.74 12.21 8.63
CA ASP A 25 1.15 13.34 9.46
C ASP A 25 2.31 14.16 8.85
N GLY A 26 2.87 13.72 7.71
CA GLY A 26 3.99 14.35 7.01
C GLY A 26 5.30 14.33 7.79
N THR A 27 5.40 13.55 8.87
CA THR A 27 6.55 13.61 9.77
C THR A 27 7.75 12.80 9.28
N ARG A 28 7.49 11.65 8.66
CA ARG A 28 8.50 10.72 8.13
C ARG A 28 7.89 9.80 7.07
N ALA A 29 8.75 9.08 6.35
CA ALA A 29 8.36 7.99 5.47
C ALA A 29 8.69 6.63 6.09
N ILE A 30 7.93 5.61 5.71
CA ILE A 30 8.15 4.21 6.08
C ILE A 30 8.46 3.38 4.82
N GLU A 31 9.29 2.37 4.97
CA GLU A 31 9.57 1.38 3.94
C GLU A 31 8.63 0.18 4.12
N LEU A 32 7.87 -0.14 3.08
CA LEU A 32 6.97 -1.29 3.01
C LEU A 32 7.50 -2.31 2.01
N THR A 33 8.09 -3.37 2.54
CA THR A 33 8.58 -4.50 1.76
C THR A 33 7.47 -5.52 1.50
N ASN A 34 7.61 -6.32 0.44
CA ASN A 34 6.61 -7.32 0.02
C ASN A 34 5.21 -6.73 -0.25
N THR A 35 5.15 -5.50 -0.75
CA THR A 35 3.88 -4.84 -1.09
C THR A 35 3.37 -5.39 -2.42
N PRO A 36 2.11 -5.84 -2.51
CA PRO A 36 1.51 -6.27 -3.76
C PRO A 36 1.65 -5.20 -4.84
N ALA A 37 2.21 -5.58 -5.99
CA ALA A 37 2.44 -4.67 -7.09
C ALA A 37 2.17 -5.39 -8.42
N MET A 38 1.76 -4.63 -9.42
CA MET A 38 1.69 -5.03 -10.81
C MET A 38 2.99 -4.65 -11.50
N ILE A 39 3.67 -5.64 -12.07
CA ILE A 39 4.92 -5.47 -12.79
C ILE A 39 4.66 -5.84 -14.25
N CYS A 40 4.86 -4.88 -15.14
CA CYS A 40 4.73 -5.12 -16.57
C CYS A 40 6.07 -5.55 -17.16
N SER A 41 6.11 -6.75 -17.75
CA SER A 41 7.31 -7.26 -18.43
C SER A 41 7.64 -6.49 -19.73
N SER A 42 6.63 -5.89 -20.36
CA SER A 42 6.77 -5.19 -21.64
C SER A 42 7.46 -3.83 -21.48
N CYS A 43 6.96 -2.98 -20.59
CA CYS A 43 7.49 -1.62 -20.37
C CYS A 43 8.40 -1.51 -19.14
N GLY A 44 8.48 -2.56 -18.32
CA GLY A 44 9.25 -2.57 -17.07
C GLY A 44 8.60 -1.77 -15.94
N MET A 45 7.37 -1.28 -16.11
CA MET A 45 6.69 -0.48 -15.10
C MET A 45 6.23 -1.35 -13.93
N ALA A 46 6.54 -0.93 -12.71
CA ALA A 46 6.05 -1.53 -11.48
C ALA A 46 5.16 -0.52 -10.75
N TYR A 47 3.89 -0.84 -10.56
CA TYR A 47 2.90 0.04 -9.94
C TYR A 47 2.01 -0.74 -8.98
N GLN A 48 1.48 -0.08 -7.96
CA GLN A 48 0.56 -0.70 -7.00
C GLN A 48 -0.87 -0.55 -7.50
N GLU A 49 -1.71 -1.54 -7.21
CA GLU A 49 -3.14 -1.41 -7.53
C GLU A 49 -3.80 -0.40 -6.60
N ASP A 50 -4.81 0.30 -7.09
CA ASP A 50 -5.59 1.27 -6.29
C ASP A 50 -6.14 0.65 -5.00
N SER A 51 -6.51 -0.62 -5.02
CA SER A 51 -6.94 -1.36 -3.82
C SER A 51 -5.83 -1.45 -2.78
N THR A 52 -4.59 -1.73 -3.19
CA THR A 52 -3.44 -1.84 -2.29
C THR A 52 -3.04 -0.47 -1.76
N ILE A 53 -3.04 0.56 -2.61
CA ILE A 53 -2.80 1.95 -2.21
C ILE A 53 -3.80 2.35 -1.12
N LYS A 54 -5.09 2.14 -1.39
CA LYS A 54 -6.17 2.48 -0.46
C LYS A 54 -6.05 1.71 0.86
N ASP A 55 -5.74 0.41 0.81
CA ASP A 55 -5.56 -0.41 2.01
C ASP A 55 -4.42 0.12 2.89
N ILE A 56 -3.29 0.54 2.29
CA ILE A 56 -2.16 1.14 3.01
C ILE A 56 -2.57 2.47 3.65
N GLU A 57 -3.22 3.36 2.89
CA GLU A 57 -3.65 4.67 3.38
C GLU A 57 -4.67 4.54 4.52
N ASP A 58 -5.70 3.72 4.34
CA ASP A 58 -6.72 3.44 5.37
C ASP A 58 -6.06 2.87 6.63
N GLN A 59 -5.14 1.92 6.47
CA GLN A 59 -4.43 1.32 7.59
C GLN A 59 -3.57 2.34 8.33
N LEU A 60 -2.78 3.16 7.61
CA LEU A 60 -1.96 4.22 8.20
C LEU A 60 -2.79 5.28 8.92
N PHE A 61 -3.98 5.58 8.41
CA PHE A 61 -4.91 6.51 9.04
C PHE A 61 -5.54 5.95 10.33
N LEU A 62 -5.72 4.64 10.39
CA LEU A 62 -6.38 3.95 11.51
C LEU A 62 -5.42 3.52 12.62
N ILE A 63 -4.10 3.49 12.40
CA ILE A 63 -3.12 3.04 13.40
C ILE A 63 -2.33 4.20 14.01
N ASN A 64 -1.64 3.93 15.12
CA ASN A 64 -0.68 4.88 15.66
C ASN A 64 0.65 4.79 14.90
N THR A 65 0.78 5.60 13.85
CA THR A 65 1.98 5.69 13.01
C THR A 65 3.26 6.03 13.78
N LYS A 66 3.17 6.60 14.99
CA LYS A 66 4.34 6.87 15.85
C LYS A 66 4.96 5.60 16.42
N LYS A 67 4.19 4.51 16.50
CA LYS A 67 4.68 3.21 16.97
C LYS A 67 5.20 2.32 15.85
N LEU A 68 5.02 2.73 14.59
CA LEU A 68 5.53 1.98 13.45
C LEU A 68 7.06 2.06 13.39
N PRO A 69 7.74 0.95 13.04
CA PRO A 69 9.14 0.99 12.66
C PRO A 69 9.31 1.72 11.32
N GLU A 70 10.54 2.12 11.00
CA GLU A 70 10.86 2.77 9.72
C GLU A 70 10.79 1.79 8.53
N SER A 71 10.93 0.48 8.78
CA SER A 71 10.86 -0.56 7.75
C SER A 71 10.04 -1.73 8.27
N LEU A 72 9.04 -2.16 7.50
CA LEU A 72 8.17 -3.30 7.80
C LEU A 72 7.62 -3.93 6.52
N THR A 73 6.96 -5.08 6.64
CA THR A 73 6.25 -5.68 5.50
C THR A 73 4.83 -5.14 5.37
N TYR A 74 4.28 -5.16 4.14
CA TYR A 74 2.86 -4.86 3.91
C TYR A 74 1.94 -5.66 4.83
N GLN A 75 2.22 -6.96 5.00
CA GLN A 75 1.43 -7.82 5.87
C GLN A 75 1.50 -7.37 7.33
N GLN A 76 2.67 -7.00 7.84
CA GLN A 76 2.81 -6.47 9.21
C GLN A 76 2.05 -5.17 9.41
N LEU A 77 2.06 -4.28 8.41
CA LEU A 77 1.26 -3.05 8.44
C LEU A 77 -0.22 -3.40 8.58
N MET A 78 -0.73 -4.33 7.77
CA MET A 78 -2.13 -4.77 7.78
C MET A 78 -2.53 -5.51 9.06
N GLU A 79 -1.61 -6.25 9.69
CA GLU A 79 -1.81 -6.93 10.98
C GLU A 79 -1.75 -5.97 12.17
N THR A 80 -1.31 -4.73 11.98
CA THR A 80 -1.22 -3.74 13.06
C THR A 80 -2.62 -3.39 13.58
N GLU A 81 -2.75 -3.35 14.92
CA GLU A 81 -4.02 -3.08 15.59
C GLU A 81 -4.56 -1.68 15.22
N ARG A 82 -5.74 -1.67 14.58
CA ARG A 82 -6.46 -0.46 14.20
C ARG A 82 -7.04 0.22 15.43
N ILE A 83 -6.69 1.48 15.63
CA ILE A 83 -7.25 2.36 16.64
C ILE A 83 -8.55 2.95 16.09
N LEU A 84 -9.57 2.12 16.03
CA LEU A 84 -10.92 2.59 15.76
C LEU A 84 -11.40 3.39 16.98
N LYS A 85 -11.38 4.73 16.89
CA LYS A 85 -12.39 5.50 17.64
C LYS A 85 -13.73 5.09 17.05
N ARG A 86 -14.47 4.30 17.82
CA ARG A 86 -15.75 3.60 17.55
C ARG A 86 -16.87 4.38 16.82
N ASN A 87 -16.66 5.63 16.41
CA ASN A 87 -17.68 6.58 15.94
C ASN A 87 -17.41 7.19 14.54
N TYR A 88 -16.48 6.70 13.72
CA TYR A 88 -16.21 7.29 12.39
C TYR A 88 -16.71 6.46 11.19
N PHE A 89 -17.28 5.28 11.43
CA PHE A 89 -18.01 4.52 10.40
C PHE A 89 -19.52 4.61 10.67
N ASP A 90 -20.09 5.82 10.62
CA ASP A 90 -21.52 5.95 10.35
C ASP A 90 -21.68 6.11 8.84
N PHE A 91 -22.05 5.02 8.17
CA PHE A 91 -22.56 5.05 6.81
C PHE A 91 -24.05 5.40 6.92
N SER A 92 -24.41 6.65 6.61
CA SER A 92 -25.78 7.03 6.25
C SER A 92 -25.72 8.04 5.12
#